data_AF-A0AAD8TGC7-F1
#
_entry.id   AF-A0AAD8TGC7-F1
#
_cell.length_a   1.000
_cell.length_b   1.000
_cell.length_c   1.000
_cell.angle_alpha   90.00
_cell.angle_beta   90.00
_cell.angle_gamma   90.00
#
_symmetry.space_group_name_H-M   'P 1'
#
loop_
_entity.id
_entity.type
_entity.pdbx_description
1 polymer ?
#
loop_
_entity_poly.entity_id
_entity_poly.type
_entity_poly.pdbx_seq_one_letter_code
_entity_poly.pdbx_strand_id
1 'polypeptide(L)'
;MDAEDWLMDTERKLNTSDAMTWRRESNVPESIMELKRREFESLEQKDKAILTYVREFSGLSRYAVEEVNTEDKKKKRFMRGLNPQFKLGLVQCVLGQYFLPQLLLIPIVAEKLPWKLVLLPIVVEKLLWKLVLLPIVAEKLLWKLVLLPIVAEKLLWKLVLLPIVAG
;
A
#
# COMPACT_ATOMS: atom_id res chain seq x y z
N MET A 1 -4.87 -30.05 15.63
CA MET A 1 -6.23 -29.84 15.12
C MET A 1 -6.45 -28.35 15.24
N ASP A 2 -6.13 -27.66 14.16
CA ASP A 2 -5.89 -26.22 14.15
C ASP A 2 -7.19 -25.46 13.94
N ALA A 3 -7.25 -24.19 14.33
CA ALA A 3 -8.47 -23.39 14.25
C ALA A 3 -9.01 -23.28 12.81
N GLU A 4 -8.12 -23.35 11.81
CA GLU A 4 -8.46 -23.39 10.39
C GLU A 4 -9.03 -24.75 9.96
N ASP A 5 -8.51 -25.84 10.51
CA ASP A 5 -8.98 -27.21 10.24
C ASP A 5 -10.41 -27.42 10.78
N TRP A 6 -10.69 -26.86 11.97
CA TRP A 6 -12.04 -26.79 12.52
C TRP A 6 -12.97 -25.93 11.64
N LEU A 7 -12.47 -24.78 11.15
CA LEU A 7 -13.26 -23.87 10.32
C LEU A 7 -13.64 -24.52 8.98
N MET A 8 -12.72 -25.23 8.34
CA MET A 8 -12.94 -25.92 7.07
C MET A 8 -13.91 -27.10 7.19
N ASP A 9 -13.87 -27.86 8.30
CA ASP A 9 -14.86 -28.91 8.57
C ASP A 9 -16.25 -28.34 8.82
N THR A 10 -16.34 -27.20 9.54
CA THR A 10 -17.61 -26.52 9.77
C THR A 10 -18.18 -25.88 8.51
N GLU A 11 -17.36 -25.31 7.63
CA GLU A 11 -17.78 -24.75 6.34
C GLU A 11 -18.31 -25.82 5.39
N ARG A 12 -17.64 -26.98 5.32
CA ARG A 12 -18.08 -28.12 4.51
C ARG A 12 -19.49 -28.58 4.88
N LYS A 13 -19.81 -28.61 6.18
CA LYS A 13 -21.13 -28.99 6.71
C LYS A 13 -22.18 -27.88 6.59
N LEU A 14 -21.77 -26.65 6.33
CA LEU A 14 -22.65 -25.48 6.13
C LEU A 14 -22.99 -25.21 4.65
N ASN A 15 -22.39 -25.97 3.71
CA ASN A 15 -22.79 -26.03 2.31
C ASN A 15 -24.32 -26.17 2.20
N THR A 16 -24.95 -25.24 1.47
CA THR A 16 -26.39 -25.09 1.30
C THR A 16 -27.11 -26.38 0.86
N SER A 17 -26.42 -27.29 0.17
CA SER A 17 -26.96 -28.59 -0.23
C SER A 17 -27.24 -29.49 0.97
N ASP A 18 -26.30 -29.59 1.91
CA ASP A 18 -26.42 -30.41 3.12
C ASP A 18 -27.31 -29.73 4.16
N ALA A 19 -27.33 -28.39 4.16
CA ALA A 19 -28.20 -27.59 5.00
C ALA A 19 -29.70 -27.80 4.67
N MET A 20 -30.03 -28.02 3.39
CA MET A 20 -31.40 -28.28 2.97
C MET A 20 -31.81 -29.75 3.14
N THR A 21 -30.87 -30.70 3.08
CA THR A 21 -31.17 -32.12 3.30
C THR A 21 -31.43 -32.42 4.77
N TRP A 22 -30.64 -31.90 5.72
CA TRP A 22 -30.90 -32.13 7.15
C TRP A 22 -32.26 -31.57 7.59
N ARG A 23 -32.70 -30.46 6.99
CA ARG A 23 -34.01 -29.83 7.25
C ARG A 23 -35.16 -30.76 6.87
N ARG A 24 -35.05 -31.43 5.72
CA ARG A 24 -36.06 -32.39 5.24
C ARG A 24 -36.04 -33.69 6.05
N GLU A 25 -34.86 -34.13 6.48
CA GLU A 25 -34.71 -35.35 7.29
C GLU A 25 -35.13 -35.17 8.75
N SER A 26 -34.96 -33.97 9.32
CA SER A 26 -35.21 -33.71 10.75
C SER A 26 -36.65 -33.28 11.07
N ASN A 27 -37.53 -33.17 10.08
CA ASN A 27 -38.94 -32.75 10.20
C ASN A 27 -39.14 -31.52 11.10
N VAL A 28 -38.24 -30.53 11.00
CA VAL A 28 -38.27 -29.32 11.84
C VAL A 28 -39.34 -28.36 11.29
N PRO A 29 -40.31 -27.92 12.11
CA PRO A 29 -41.35 -26.99 11.66
C PRO A 29 -40.76 -25.64 11.20
N GLU A 30 -41.32 -25.08 10.13
CA GLU A 30 -40.88 -23.79 9.56
C GLU A 30 -40.91 -22.65 10.59
N SER A 31 -41.90 -22.67 11.49
CA SER A 31 -42.03 -21.72 12.60
C SER A 31 -40.85 -21.75 13.57
N ILE A 32 -40.25 -22.91 13.81
CA ILE A 32 -39.08 -23.07 14.69
C ILE A 32 -37.82 -22.55 13.99
N MET A 33 -37.69 -22.79 12.69
CA MET A 33 -36.58 -22.24 11.91
C MET A 33 -36.63 -20.73 11.85
N GLU A 34 -37.81 -20.17 11.60
CA GLU A 34 -38.01 -18.72 11.59
C GLU A 34 -37.72 -18.10 12.96
N LEU A 35 -38.12 -18.75 14.05
CA LEU A 35 -37.79 -18.32 15.40
C LEU A 35 -36.28 -18.33 15.65
N LYS A 36 -35.60 -19.42 15.28
CA LYS A 36 -34.14 -19.57 15.44
C LYS A 36 -33.35 -18.61 14.55
N ARG A 37 -33.88 -18.28 13.37
CA ARG A 37 -33.33 -17.27 12.46
C ARG A 37 -33.40 -15.87 13.10
N ARG A 38 -34.54 -15.50 13.68
CA ARG A 38 -34.67 -14.22 14.43
C ARG A 38 -33.77 -14.18 15.67
N GLU A 39 -33.62 -15.30 16.36
CA GLU A 39 -32.69 -15.44 17.48
C GLU A 39 -31.24 -15.23 17.00
N PHE A 40 -30.89 -15.77 15.83
CA PHE A 40 -29.60 -15.51 15.20
C PHE A 40 -29.42 -14.05 14.78
N GLU A 41 -30.44 -13.38 14.27
CA GLU A 41 -30.40 -11.97 13.85
C GLU A 41 -30.26 -10.99 15.03
N SER A 42 -30.86 -11.33 16.15
CA SER A 42 -30.80 -10.57 17.40
C SER A 42 -29.65 -10.98 18.32
N LEU A 43 -28.82 -11.96 17.90
CA LEU A 43 -27.67 -12.41 18.67
C LEU A 43 -26.64 -11.29 18.85
N GLU A 44 -26.31 -11.03 20.11
CA GLU A 44 -25.31 -10.06 20.56
C GLU A 44 -24.50 -10.66 21.70
N GLN A 45 -23.21 -10.37 21.75
CA GLN A 45 -22.30 -10.83 22.80
C GLN A 45 -22.71 -10.28 24.17
N LYS A 46 -23.12 -9.00 24.23
CA LYS A 46 -23.40 -8.27 25.48
C LYS A 46 -22.24 -8.46 26.48
N ASP A 47 -22.53 -8.82 27.74
CA ASP A 47 -21.54 -9.09 28.78
C ASP A 47 -21.05 -10.54 28.82
N LYS A 48 -21.44 -11.38 27.85
CA LYS A 48 -21.00 -12.78 27.79
C LYS A 48 -19.53 -12.87 27.35
N ALA A 49 -18.84 -13.89 27.86
CA ALA A 49 -17.51 -14.26 27.38
C ALA A 49 -17.54 -14.56 25.86
N ILE A 50 -16.49 -14.14 25.13
CA ILE A 50 -16.40 -14.31 23.67
C ILE A 50 -16.60 -15.78 23.26
N LEU A 51 -16.03 -16.73 24.01
CA LEU A 51 -16.16 -18.17 23.73
C LEU A 51 -17.62 -18.64 23.77
N THR A 52 -18.41 -18.11 24.70
CA THR A 52 -19.85 -18.41 24.78
C THR A 52 -20.58 -17.84 23.57
N TYR A 53 -20.26 -16.60 23.18
CA TYR A 53 -20.83 -15.97 21.99
C TYR A 53 -20.47 -16.72 20.69
N VAL A 54 -19.23 -17.17 20.53
CA VAL A 54 -18.79 -17.98 19.38
C VAL A 54 -19.56 -19.29 19.31
N ARG A 55 -19.77 -19.96 20.45
CA ARG A 55 -20.54 -21.21 20.53
C ARG A 55 -22.01 -20.98 20.15
N GLU A 56 -22.64 -19.93 20.66
CA GLU A 56 -24.03 -19.57 20.31
C GLU A 56 -24.14 -19.19 18.82
N PHE A 57 -23.19 -18.42 18.30
CA PHE A 57 -23.13 -18.02 16.91
C PHE A 57 -23.00 -19.22 15.96
N SER A 58 -22.08 -20.15 16.25
CA SER A 58 -21.90 -21.39 15.49
C SER A 58 -23.09 -22.35 15.64
N GLY A 59 -23.72 -22.36 16.81
CA GLY A 59 -24.95 -23.11 17.06
C GLY A 59 -26.11 -22.62 16.21
N LEU A 60 -26.31 -21.31 16.14
CA LEU A 60 -27.45 -20.68 15.47
C LEU A 60 -27.21 -20.44 13.97
N SER A 61 -25.96 -20.37 13.50
CA SER A 61 -25.63 -20.16 12.08
C SER A 61 -26.21 -21.24 11.16
N ARG A 62 -26.44 -22.45 11.69
CA ARG A 62 -27.09 -23.56 10.95
C ARG A 62 -28.54 -23.27 10.53
N TYR A 63 -29.21 -22.36 11.24
CA TYR A 63 -30.60 -21.98 10.97
C TYR A 63 -30.71 -20.71 10.10
N ALA A 64 -29.62 -20.00 9.88
CA ALA A 64 -29.57 -18.72 9.16
C ALA A 64 -28.61 -18.77 7.96
N VAL A 65 -28.67 -19.86 7.19
CA VAL A 65 -27.76 -20.14 6.06
C VAL A 65 -27.71 -18.99 5.06
N GLU A 66 -28.82 -18.29 4.80
CA GLU A 66 -28.86 -17.14 3.89
C GLU A 66 -28.05 -15.92 4.40
N GLU A 67 -28.00 -15.73 5.72
CA GLU A 67 -27.25 -14.64 6.36
C GLU A 67 -25.75 -14.93 6.51
N VAL A 68 -25.34 -16.21 6.45
CA VAL A 68 -23.94 -16.63 6.59
C VAL A 68 -23.39 -17.38 5.38
N ASN A 69 -24.06 -17.30 4.23
CA ASN A 69 -23.70 -18.03 3.00
C ASN A 69 -22.29 -17.71 2.50
N THR A 70 -21.78 -16.51 2.79
CA THR A 70 -20.40 -16.13 2.44
C THR A 70 -19.61 -15.77 3.69
N GLU A 71 -18.31 -16.04 3.66
CA GLU A 71 -17.38 -15.66 4.73
C GLU A 71 -17.42 -14.16 5.03
N ASP A 72 -17.64 -13.30 4.02
CA ASP A 72 -17.80 -11.86 4.22
C ASP A 72 -19.08 -11.52 5.01
N LYS A 73 -20.21 -12.15 4.68
CA LYS A 73 -21.48 -11.95 5.41
C LYS A 73 -21.39 -12.49 6.84
N LYS A 74 -20.77 -13.66 7.03
CA LYS A 74 -20.51 -14.27 8.33
C LYS A 74 -19.65 -13.39 9.21
N LYS A 75 -18.54 -12.85 8.67
CA LYS A 75 -17.67 -11.89 9.36
C LYS A 75 -18.42 -10.61 9.73
N LYS A 76 -19.17 -10.02 8.80
CA LYS A 76 -19.99 -8.82 9.06
C LYS A 76 -21.02 -9.06 10.16
N ARG A 77 -21.72 -10.19 10.13
CA ARG A 77 -22.71 -10.54 11.15
C ARG A 77 -22.07 -10.80 12.52
N PHE A 78 -20.95 -11.53 12.55
CA PHE A 78 -20.19 -11.79 13.77
C PHE A 78 -19.71 -10.48 14.41
N MET A 79 -19.14 -9.59 13.60
CA MET A 79 -18.73 -8.26 14.04
C MET A 79 -19.93 -7.42 14.48
N ARG A 80 -21.10 -7.48 13.83
CA ARG A 80 -22.28 -6.71 14.25
C ARG A 80 -22.66 -6.99 15.71
N GLY A 81 -22.72 -8.27 16.10
CA GLY A 81 -23.09 -8.69 17.46
C GLY A 81 -21.95 -8.65 18.50
N LEU A 82 -20.69 -8.45 18.11
CA LEU A 82 -19.57 -8.41 19.04
C LEU A 82 -19.62 -7.15 19.93
N ASN A 83 -19.27 -7.28 21.22
CA ASN A 83 -19.29 -6.17 22.16
C ASN A 83 -18.25 -5.09 21.77
N PRO A 84 -18.61 -3.79 21.81
CA PRO A 84 -17.70 -2.68 21.50
C PRO A 84 -16.32 -2.74 22.15
N GLN A 85 -16.21 -3.23 23.40
CA GLN A 85 -14.93 -3.31 24.10
C GLN A 85 -13.96 -4.29 23.43
N PHE A 86 -14.46 -5.42 22.94
CA PHE A 86 -13.66 -6.39 22.20
C PHE A 86 -13.43 -5.98 20.74
N LYS A 87 -14.36 -5.22 20.13
CA LYS A 87 -14.12 -4.57 18.83
C LYS A 87 -12.95 -3.60 18.89
N LEU A 88 -12.93 -2.75 19.91
CA LEU A 88 -11.85 -1.81 20.18
C LEU A 88 -10.54 -2.55 20.47
N GLY A 89 -10.57 -3.62 21.26
CA GLY A 89 -9.39 -4.46 21.51
C GLY A 89 -8.83 -5.13 20.25
N LEU A 90 -9.68 -5.62 19.35
CA LEU A 90 -9.24 -6.18 18.06
C LEU A 90 -8.67 -5.10 17.15
N VAL A 91 -9.33 -3.94 17.06
CA VAL A 91 -8.82 -2.79 16.28
C VAL A 91 -7.49 -2.31 16.85
N GLN A 92 -7.35 -2.22 18.18
CA GLN A 92 -6.12 -1.81 18.84
C GLN A 92 -4.99 -2.85 18.71
N CYS A 93 -5.32 -4.14 18.70
CA CYS A 93 -4.35 -5.21 18.43
C CYS A 93 -3.87 -5.17 16.97
N VAL A 94 -4.79 -5.03 16.02
CA VAL A 94 -4.49 -4.91 14.58
C VAL A 94 -3.69 -3.64 14.31
N LEU A 95 -4.16 -2.49 14.79
CA LEU A 95 -3.43 -1.23 14.69
C LEU A 95 -2.09 -1.32 15.42
N GLY A 96 -1.96 -2.01 16.55
CA GLY A 96 -0.66 -2.24 17.19
C GLY A 96 0.29 -3.02 16.28
N GLN A 97 -0.19 -4.08 15.64
CA GLN A 97 0.63 -4.93 14.76
C GLN A 97 1.08 -4.23 13.48
N TYR A 98 0.24 -3.34 12.92
CA TYR A 98 0.60 -2.55 11.74
C TYR A 98 1.34 -1.24 12.10
N PHE A 99 0.92 -0.54 13.16
CA PHE A 99 1.35 0.82 13.49
C PHE A 99 2.65 0.88 14.31
N LEU A 100 2.97 -0.16 15.10
CA LEU A 100 4.23 -0.22 15.83
C LEU A 100 5.48 -0.41 14.94
N PRO A 101 5.51 -1.30 13.92
CA PRO A 101 6.70 -1.46 13.08
C PRO A 101 6.97 -0.23 12.21
N GLN A 102 5.93 0.45 11.70
CA GLN A 102 6.08 1.69 10.93
C GLN A 102 6.55 2.88 11.77
N LEU A 103 6.15 2.97 13.05
CA LEU A 103 6.63 4.01 13.96
C LEU A 103 8.13 3.82 14.31
N LEU A 104 8.60 2.56 14.41
CA LEU A 104 10.02 2.23 14.61
C LEU A 104 10.88 2.45 13.35
N LEU A 105 10.27 2.54 12.16
CA LEU A 105 10.98 2.84 10.91
C LEU A 105 11.25 4.33 10.71
N ILE A 106 10.45 5.22 11.33
CA ILE A 106 10.60 6.67 11.15
C ILE A 106 12.00 7.17 11.56
N PRO A 107 12.59 6.77 12.71
CA PRO A 107 13.95 7.16 13.07
C PRO A 107 15.00 6.59 12.10
N ILE A 108 14.83 5.35 11.64
CA ILE A 108 15.74 4.65 10.73
C ILE A 108 15.78 5.34 9.36
N VAL A 109 14.61 5.74 8.84
CA VAL A 109 14.49 6.46 7.56
C VAL A 109 14.95 7.91 7.71
N ALA A 110 14.64 8.56 8.84
CA ALA A 110 15.08 9.92 9.14
C ALA A 110 16.61 10.06 9.24
N GLU A 111 17.34 9.02 9.61
CA GLU A 111 18.81 9.00 9.65
C GLU A 111 19.43 8.80 8.25
N LYS A 112 18.70 8.18 7.31
CA LYS A 112 19.19 7.90 5.95
C LYS A 112 18.89 8.99 4.92
N LEU A 113 17.98 9.92 5.22
CA LEU A 113 17.63 11.05 4.35
C LEU A 113 18.48 12.34 4.49
N PRO A 114 19.18 12.63 5.61
CA PRO A 114 19.73 13.97 5.84
C PRO A 114 20.93 14.24 4.94
N TRP A 115 21.81 13.26 4.70
CA TRP A 115 22.99 13.47 3.85
C TRP A 115 22.62 13.75 2.39
N LYS A 116 21.51 13.20 1.87
CA LYS A 116 21.06 13.46 0.50
C LYS A 116 20.55 14.90 0.33
N LEU A 117 19.96 15.47 1.38
CA LEU A 117 19.53 16.88 1.42
C LEU A 117 20.70 17.82 1.74
N VAL A 118 21.67 17.38 2.54
CA VAL A 118 22.91 18.13 2.85
C VAL A 118 23.84 18.22 1.63
N LEU A 119 23.89 17.19 0.79
CA LEU A 119 24.71 17.18 -0.43
C LEU A 119 24.05 17.91 -1.61
N LEU A 120 22.72 18.05 -1.62
CA LEU A 120 21.98 18.70 -2.70
C LEU A 120 22.42 20.15 -2.95
N PRO A 121 22.55 21.05 -1.94
CA PRO A 121 23.06 22.41 -2.16
C PRO A 121 24.51 22.43 -2.65
N ILE A 122 25.34 21.48 -2.22
CA ILE A 122 26.74 21.35 -2.67
C ILE A 122 26.81 20.97 -4.16
N VAL A 123 25.95 20.06 -4.60
CA VAL A 123 25.85 19.66 -6.02
C VAL A 123 25.26 20.80 -6.86
N VAL A 124 24.25 21.50 -6.35
CA VAL A 124 23.64 22.67 -7.03
C VAL A 124 24.67 23.77 -7.23
N GLU A 125 25.47 24.10 -6.22
CA GLU A 125 26.52 25.12 -6.34
C GLU A 125 27.55 24.73 -7.41
N LYS A 126 27.98 23.46 -7.42
CA LYS A 126 28.91 22.93 -8.43
C LYS A 126 28.33 22.98 -9.86
N LEU A 127 27.03 22.77 -10.02
CA LEU A 127 26.33 22.88 -11.30
C LEU A 127 26.12 24.34 -11.71
N LEU A 128 25.84 25.22 -10.75
CA LEU A 128 25.66 26.66 -10.96
C LEU A 128 26.94 27.28 -11.54
N TRP A 129 28.11 26.96 -10.97
CA TRP A 129 29.40 27.45 -11.50
C TRP A 129 29.69 26.93 -12.92
N LYS A 130 29.31 25.69 -13.26
CA LYS A 130 29.44 25.19 -14.63
C LYS A 130 28.55 25.98 -15.60
N LEU A 131 27.33 26.31 -15.20
CA LEU A 131 26.39 27.07 -16.02
C LEU A 131 26.83 28.53 -16.21
N VAL A 132 27.40 29.15 -15.18
CA VAL A 132 27.95 30.51 -15.21
C VAL A 132 29.23 30.60 -16.05
N LEU A 133 30.07 29.56 -16.03
CA LEU A 133 31.34 29.53 -16.78
C LEU A 133 31.17 29.15 -18.26
N LEU A 134 30.14 28.37 -18.61
CA LEU A 134 29.87 27.95 -19.98
C LEU A 134 29.78 29.11 -20.99
N PRO A 135 29.01 30.19 -20.76
CA PRO A 135 28.92 31.32 -21.69
C PRO A 135 30.24 32.08 -21.82
N ILE A 136 31.01 32.21 -20.73
CA ILE A 136 32.31 32.89 -20.71
C ILE A 136 33.33 32.12 -21.57
N VAL A 137 33.34 30.79 -21.48
CA VAL A 137 34.20 29.94 -22.30
C VAL A 137 33.75 29.95 -23.77
N ALA A 138 32.45 29.92 -24.02
CA ALA A 138 31.88 29.99 -25.36
C ALA A 138 32.24 31.30 -26.07
N GLU A 139 32.16 32.44 -25.37
CA GLU A 139 32.55 33.74 -25.91
C GLU A 139 34.03 33.77 -26.30
N LYS A 140 34.91 33.21 -25.46
CA LYS A 140 36.34 33.09 -25.77
C LYS A 140 36.63 32.22 -27.00
N LEU A 141 35.84 31.17 -27.23
CA LEU A 141 35.94 30.34 -28.43
C LEU A 141 35.36 31.05 -29.66
N LEU A 142 34.28 31.82 -29.50
CA LEU A 142 33.68 32.63 -30.55
C LEU A 142 34.69 33.64 -31.11
N TRP A 143 35.38 34.39 -30.24
CA TRP A 143 36.41 35.35 -30.67
C TRP A 143 37.58 34.67 -31.39
N LYS A 144 37.98 33.45 -31.00
CA LYS A 144 38.99 32.68 -31.73
C LYS A 144 38.52 32.31 -33.15
N LEU A 145 37.26 31.88 -33.30
CA LEU A 145 36.67 31.56 -34.60
C LEU A 145 36.50 32.78 -35.51
N VAL A 146 36.10 33.92 -34.94
CA VAL A 146 35.93 35.18 -35.66
C VAL A 146 37.27 35.77 -36.10
N LEU A 147 38.32 35.64 -35.27
CA LEU A 147 39.65 36.17 -35.58
C LEU A 147 40.48 35.27 -36.50
N LEU A 148 40.21 33.96 -36.53
CA LEU A 148 40.92 33.00 -37.39
C LEU A 148 40.95 33.39 -38.88
N PRO A 149 39.81 33.71 -39.54
CA PRO A 149 39.79 34.10 -40.95
C PRO A 149 40.49 35.45 -41.19
N ILE A 150 40.34 36.40 -40.27
CA ILE A 150 40.97 37.74 -40.37
C ILE A 150 42.51 37.62 -40.30
N VAL A 151 43.02 36.77 -39.41
CA VAL A 151 44.46 36.50 -39.32
C VAL A 151 44.96 35.72 -40.54
N ALA A 152 44.19 34.74 -41.02
CA ALA A 152 44.54 33.98 -42.22
C ALA A 152 44.61 34.86 -43.47
N GLU A 153 43.68 35.79 -43.65
CA GLU A 153 43.68 36.75 -44.76
C GLU A 153 44.92 37.65 -44.71
N LYS A 154 45.29 38.14 -43.51
CA LYS A 154 46.52 38.95 -43.32
C LYS A 154 47.80 38.17 -43.64
N LEU A 155 47.83 36.86 -43.37
CA LEU A 155 48.95 35.99 -43.77
C LEU A 155 48.96 35.70 -45.27
N LEU A 156 47.79 35.56 -45.88
CA LEU A 156 47.63 35.37 -47.33
C LEU A 156 48.20 36.58 -48.09
N TRP A 157 47.85 37.81 -47.69
CA TRP A 157 48.40 39.03 -48.30
C TRP A 157 49.92 39.15 -48.14
N LYS A 158 50.50 38.71 -47.01
CA LYS A 158 51.96 38.66 -46.84
C LYS A 158 52.63 37.68 -47.82
N LEU A 159 52.03 36.51 -48.06
CA LEU A 159 52.55 35.52 -49.01
C LEU A 159 52.43 35.99 -50.46
N VAL A 160 51.31 36.64 -50.82
CA VAL A 160 51.07 37.18 -52.16
C VAL A 160 51.99 38.36 -52.49
N LEU A 161 52.32 39.20 -51.49
CA LEU A 161 53.19 40.36 -51.68
C LEU A 161 54.69 40.03 -51.60
N LEU A 162 55.07 38.89 -51.00
CA LEU A 162 56.46 38.45 -50.85
C LEU A 162 57.25 38.40 -52.18
N PRO A 163 56.72 37.84 -53.29
CA PRO A 163 57.43 37.80 -54.57
C PRO A 163 57.49 39.15 -55.30
N ILE A 164 56.62 40.11 -54.98
CA ILE A 164 56.54 41.42 -55.65
C ILE A 164 57.59 42.39 -55.08
N VAL A 165 58.00 42.21 -53.82
CA VAL A 165 59.01 43.05 -53.15
C VAL A 165 60.43 42.49 -53.31
N ALA A 166 60.56 41.21 -53.71
CA ALA A 166 61.83 40.49 -53.82
C ALA A 166 62.37 40.36 -55.26
N GLY A 167 61.67 40.91 -56.26
CA GLY A 167 62.12 41.00 -57.66
C GLY A 167 62.25 42.44 -58.11
#